data_AF-A0ABD0QLN7-F1
#
_entry.id   AF-A0ABD0QLN7-F1
#
_cell.length_a   1.000
_cell.length_b   1.000
_cell.length_c   1.000
_cell.angle_alpha   90.00
_cell.angle_beta   90.00
_cell.angle_gamma   90.00
#
_symmetry.space_group_name_H-M   'P 1'
#
loop_
_entity.id
_entity.type
_entity.pdbx_description
1 polymer ?
#
loop_
_entity_poly.entity_id
_entity_poly.type
_entity_poly.pdbx_seq_one_letter_code
_entity_poly.pdbx_strand_id
1 'polypeptide(L)' 'VCTVVNDSVMTCLAPGIIYTKRQVPDCGVHPDEFGFILDHVSALLILNGTPFTYYPNPTFDPLGNAGILE' A
#
# COMPACT_ATOMS: atom_id res chain seq x y z
N VAL A 1 8.42 -6.77 0.79
CA VAL A 1 9.54 -7.45 1.49
C VAL A 1 9.74 -6.78 2.83
N CYS A 2 9.98 -7.54 3.90
CA CYS A 2 10.19 -7.01 5.24
C CYS A 2 11.58 -7.37 5.77
N THR A 3 12.10 -6.52 6.65
CA THR A 3 13.38 -6.66 7.37
C THR A 3 13.13 -6.50 8.86
N VAL A 4 13.60 -7.48 9.64
CA VAL A 4 13.49 -7.46 11.11
C VAL A 4 14.58 -6.57 11.68
N VAL A 5 14.21 -5.66 12.59
CA VAL A 5 15.15 -4.77 13.29
C VAL A 5 15.52 -5.36 14.65
N ASN A 6 14.53 -5.90 15.37
CA ASN A 6 14.68 -6.61 16.64
C ASN A 6 13.44 -7.48 16.91
N ASP A 7 13.33 -8.08 18.10
CA ASP A 7 12.26 -9.02 18.48
C ASP A 7 10.84 -8.44 18.42
N SER A 8 10.68 -7.11 18.48
CA SER A 8 9.36 -6.44 18.48
C SER A 8 9.15 -5.47 17.31
N VAL A 9 10.17 -5.21 16.50
CA VAL A 9 10.14 -4.21 15.43
C VAL A 9 10.65 -4.80 14.12
N MET A 10 9.87 -4.58 13.06
CA MET A 10 10.24 -4.87 11.69
C MET A 10 9.81 -3.74 10.77
N THR A 11 10.50 -3.59 9.64
CA THR A 11 10.15 -2.62 8.58
C THR A 11 9.73 -3.38 7.33
N CYS A 12 8.60 -2.99 6.74
CA CYS A 12 8.05 -3.64 5.55
C CYS A 12 7.85 -2.65 4.42
N LEU A 13 8.17 -3.08 3.20
CA LEU A 13 7.68 -2.46 1.98
C LEU A 13 6.23 -2.86 1.78
N ALA A 14 5.33 -1.88 1.74
CA ALA A 14 3.92 -2.10 1.45
C ALA A 14 3.77 -2.76 0.07
N PRO A 15 2.95 -3.82 -0.05
CA PRO A 15 2.72 -4.45 -1.34
C PRO A 15 1.93 -3.47 -2.23
N GLY A 16 2.34 -3.36 -3.49
CA GLY A 16 1.52 -2.66 -4.48
C GLY A 16 0.27 -3.48 -4.77
N ILE A 17 -0.90 -2.88 -4.67
CA ILE A 17 -2.12 -3.47 -5.22
C ILE A 17 -2.29 -3.05 -6.67
N ILE A 18 -2.38 -4.04 -7.55
CA ILE A 18 -2.88 -3.82 -8.91
C ILE A 18 -4.40 -3.77 -8.79
N TYR A 19 -4.93 -2.56 -8.63
CA TYR A 19 -6.38 -2.37 -8.70
C TYR A 19 -6.80 -2.68 -10.14
N THR A 20 -7.61 -3.74 -10.33
CA THR A 20 -8.05 -4.18 -11.66
C THR A 20 -9.06 -3.22 -12.29
N LYS A 21 -9.60 -2.28 -11.49
CA LYS A 21 -10.33 -1.10 -11.98
C LYS A 21 -9.35 0.04 -12.27
N ARG A 22 -9.68 0.85 -13.28
CA ARG A 22 -8.81 1.89 -13.87
C ARG A 22 -8.17 2.87 -12.88
N GLN A 23 -8.75 3.10 -11.70
CA GLN A 23 -8.23 4.07 -10.74
C GLN A 23 -8.68 3.74 -9.32
N VAL A 24 -7.76 3.85 -8.36
CA VAL A 24 -8.10 3.83 -6.93
C VAL A 24 -8.79 5.16 -6.60
N PRO A 25 -9.97 5.16 -5.97
CA PRO A 25 -10.63 6.37 -5.49
C PRO A 25 -9.71 7.26 -4.63
N ASP A 26 -9.82 8.57 -4.78
CA ASP A 26 -9.08 9.55 -3.95
C ASP A 26 -9.41 9.42 -2.45
N CYS A 27 -10.61 8.95 -2.11
CA CYS A 27 -10.99 8.66 -0.73
C CYS A 27 -10.25 7.46 -0.12
N GLY A 28 -9.48 6.74 -0.92
CA GLY A 28 -8.79 5.53 -0.54
C GLY A 28 -9.70 4.30 -0.49
N VAL A 29 -9.09 3.12 -0.49
CA VAL A 29 -9.79 1.83 -0.48
C VAL A 29 -9.17 0.90 0.56
N HIS A 30 -10.02 0.27 1.35
CA HIS A 30 -9.60 -0.83 2.22
C HIS A 30 -9.42 -2.11 1.41
N PRO A 31 -8.33 -2.86 1.63
CA PRO A 31 -8.16 -4.16 1.01
C PRO A 31 -9.15 -5.17 1.58
N ASP A 32 -9.48 -6.20 0.80
CA ASP A 32 -10.32 -7.31 1.27
C ASP A 32 -9.63 -8.08 2.42
N GLU A 33 -8.30 -8.24 2.34
CA GLU A 33 -7.47 -8.88 3.34
C GLU A 33 -6.16 -8.10 3.55
N PHE A 34 -5.73 -8.01 4.80
CA PHE A 34 -4.43 -7.44 5.18
C PHE A 34 -3.83 -8.22 6.34
N GLY A 35 -2.56 -8.58 6.25
CA GLY A 35 -1.85 -9.27 7.32
C GLY A 35 -0.42 -9.62 6.95
N PHE A 36 0.16 -10.53 7.73
CA PHE A 36 1.55 -10.94 7.63
C PHE A 36 1.67 -12.47 7.53
N ILE A 37 2.59 -12.92 6.68
CA ILE A 37 2.97 -14.33 6.61
C ILE A 37 4.18 -14.52 7.54
N LEU A 38 3.93 -15.07 8.73
CA LEU A 38 4.97 -15.48 9.68
C LEU A 38 4.91 -17.01 9.84
N ASP A 39 5.67 -17.72 9.01
CA ASP A 39 5.70 -19.18 8.93
C ASP A 39 4.29 -19.81 8.90
N HIS A 40 3.92 -20.58 9.93
CA HIS A 40 2.65 -21.31 10.04
C HIS A 40 1.64 -20.61 10.97
N VAL A 41 1.85 -19.35 11.35
CA VAL A 41 0.97 -18.61 12.24
C VAL A 41 -0.21 -18.01 11.46
N SER A 42 -1.28 -18.81 11.30
CA SER A 42 -2.44 -18.44 10.47
C SER A 42 -3.25 -17.26 10.99
N ALA A 43 -3.24 -17.01 12.30
CA ALA A 43 -3.99 -15.91 12.92
C ALA A 43 -3.51 -14.52 12.46
N LEU A 44 -2.30 -14.42 11.90
CA LEU A 44 -1.73 -13.15 11.44
C LEU A 44 -1.94 -12.90 9.94
N LEU A 45 -2.47 -13.88 9.20
CA LEU A 45 -2.73 -13.74 7.76
C LEU A 45 -3.79 -12.67 7.47
N ILE A 46 -4.79 -12.55 8.36
CA ILE A 46 -5.89 -11.59 8.23
C ILE A 46 -6.08 -10.86 9.55
N LEU A 47 -5.71 -9.59 9.57
CA LEU A 47 -5.88 -8.69 10.70
C LEU A 47 -7.20 -7.93 10.54
N ASN A 48 -8.23 -8.43 11.22
CA ASN A 48 -9.56 -7.83 11.21
C ASN A 48 -9.57 -6.47 11.90
N GLY A 49 -10.21 -5.48 11.27
CA GLY A 49 -10.41 -4.14 11.86
C GLY A 49 -9.18 -3.24 11.79
N THR A 50 -8.18 -3.56 10.96
CA THR A 50 -7.08 -2.62 10.71
C THR A 50 -7.58 -1.42 9.89
N PRO A 51 -7.19 -0.18 10.25
CA PRO A 51 -7.54 1.00 9.47
C PRO A 51 -6.60 1.17 8.24
N PHE A 52 -6.03 0.08 7.71
CA PHE A 52 -5.08 0.15 6.61
C PHE A 52 -5.82 0.48 5.30
N THR A 53 -5.41 1.56 4.65
CA THR A 53 -6.07 2.12 3.46
C THR A 53 -5.05 2.40 2.37
N TYR A 54 -5.36 1.98 1.15
CA TYR A 54 -4.57 2.33 -0.03
C TYR A 54 -5.10 3.59 -0.68
N TYR A 55 -4.16 4.47 -1.07
CA TYR A 55 -4.43 5.69 -1.81
C TYR A 55 -3.85 5.59 -3.22
N PRO A 56 -4.36 6.36 -4.19
CA PRO A 56 -3.80 6.40 -5.53
C PRO A 56 -2.35 6.88 -5.53
N ASN A 57 -1.60 6.43 -6.54
CA ASN A 57 -0.26 6.95 -6.79
C ASN A 57 -0.34 8.44 -7.16
N PRO A 58 0.67 9.25 -6.79
CA PRO A 58 0.74 10.63 -7.22
C PRO A 58 0.84 10.72 -8.75
N THR A 59 0.15 11.71 -9.32
CA THR A 59 0.29 12.09 -10.73
C THR A 59 1.21 13.28 -10.85
N PHE A 60 2.02 13.32 -11.90
CA PHE A 60 2.87 14.45 -12.22
C PHE A 60 2.30 15.18 -13.44
N ASP A 61 2.16 16.50 -13.34
CA ASP A 61 1.81 17.33 -14.48
C ASP A 61 3.05 17.56 -15.36
N PRO A 62 2.97 17.30 -16.67
CA PRO A 62 4.09 17.52 -17.57
C PRO A 62 4.36 19.02 -17.71
N LEU A 63 5.63 19.38 -17.90
CA LEU A 63 5.98 20.74 -18.29
C LEU A 63 5.42 21.03 -19.69
N GLY A 64 4.82 22.20 -19.88
CA GLY A 64 4.41 22.68 -21.19
C GLY A 64 5.62 22.91 -22.11
N ASN A 65 5.38 23.16 -23.40
CA ASN A 65 6.45 23.34 -24.40
C ASN A 65 7.45 24.46 -24.05
N ALA A 66 7.07 25.42 -23.21
CA ALA A 66 7.93 26.50 -22.73
C ALA A 66 8.79 26.13 -21.50
N GLY A 67 8.69 24.89 -20.99
CA GLY A 67 9.45 24.43 -19.82
C GLY A 67 8.93 24.95 -18.48
N ILE A 68 7.72 25.48 -18.45
CA ILE A 68 6.99 25.93 -17.25
C ILE A 68 5.85 24.95 -16.95
N LEU A 69 5.53 24.79 -15.66
CA LEU A 69 4.27 24.17 -15.23
C LEU A 69 3.12 25.02 -15.76
N GLU A 70 2.14 24.39 -16.41
CA GLU A 70 0.88 25.06 -16.80
C GLU A 70 -0.07 25.18 -15.62
#